data_AF-V5IBF1-F1
#
_entry.id   AF-V5IBF1-F1
#
_cell.length_a   1.000
_cell.length_b   1.000
_cell.length_c   1.000
_cell.angle_alpha   90.00
_cell.angle_beta   90.00
_cell.angle_gamma   90.00
#
_symmetry.space_group_name_H-M   'P 1'
#
loop_
_entity.id
_entity.type
_entity.pdbx_description
1 polymer ?
#
loop_
_entity_poly.entity_id
_entity_poly.type
_entity_poly.pdbx_seq_one_letter_code
_entity_poly.pdbx_strand_id
1 'polypeptide(L)'
;MPTVILLDVSLSMCRPVPDSAEPLQVRHLAVHGINAFLDHMAQHCKLEFAALVVFSSLYELVVPFTRDFDSIRAALARVECHDKTNLEAGLEGAKQVLQDEWGHSMPCQVVLVTDGSLGVGAAWRAPPGESPLGRLHVVCLGSPQGPALPHYQRLVDAHGGGRLCLPEGPPSIRSVTQAFESLAQSLYVPFRGVLRCGQLWSCVTLCPPPEPHRRPGDFHWSTAQAGPTIQVCGFLDLVDVANP
;
A
#
# COMPACT_ATOMS: atom_id res chain seq x y z
N MET A 1 9.08 -3.78 3.56
CA MET A 1 8.67 -2.56 2.85
C MET A 1 7.39 -2.06 3.52
N PRO A 2 7.48 -1.10 4.45
CA PRO A 2 6.33 -0.69 5.25
C PRO A 2 5.17 -0.17 4.39
N THR A 3 3.96 -0.36 4.90
CA THR A 3 2.71 -0.02 4.21
C THR A 3 1.93 1.01 5.01
N VAL A 4 1.52 2.10 4.37
CA VAL A 4 0.56 3.05 4.96
C VAL A 4 -0.78 2.86 4.29
N ILE A 5 -1.80 2.50 5.07
CA ILE A 5 -3.19 2.50 4.63
C ILE A 5 -3.73 3.90 4.91
N LEU A 6 -3.99 4.65 3.85
CA LEU A 6 -4.50 6.02 3.90
C LEU A 6 -5.99 6.01 3.57
N LEU A 7 -6.84 6.10 4.59
CA LEU A 7 -8.29 5.98 4.46
C LEU A 7 -8.97 7.35 4.47
N ASP A 8 -9.73 7.63 3.42
CA ASP A 8 -10.64 8.77 3.38
C ASP A 8 -11.81 8.51 4.34
N VAL A 9 -12.06 9.46 5.24
CA VAL A 9 -13.13 9.41 6.23
C VAL A 9 -14.07 10.61 6.12
N SER A 10 -14.08 11.31 4.98
CA SER A 10 -14.98 12.42 4.71
C SER A 10 -16.46 12.02 4.59
N LEU A 11 -17.37 13.00 4.67
CA LEU A 11 -18.81 12.77 4.57
C LEU A 11 -19.24 12.05 3.28
N SER A 12 -18.47 12.16 2.18
CA SER A 12 -18.80 11.49 0.93
C SER A 12 -18.69 9.96 1.04
N MET A 13 -17.82 9.45 1.91
CA MET A 13 -17.69 8.02 2.23
C MET A 13 -18.91 7.45 2.97
N CYS A 14 -19.76 8.30 3.55
CA CYS A 14 -20.97 7.86 4.26
C CYS A 14 -22.20 7.78 3.33
N ARG A 15 -22.02 7.98 2.01
CA ARG A 15 -23.08 7.79 1.01
C ARG A 15 -23.57 6.35 1.00
N PRO A 16 -24.88 6.11 0.79
CA PRO A 16 -25.42 4.77 0.68
C PRO A 16 -24.91 4.09 -0.59
N VAL A 17 -24.68 2.78 -0.50
CA VAL A 17 -24.38 1.93 -1.65
C VAL A 17 -25.68 1.65 -2.39
N PRO A 18 -25.81 2.02 -3.67
CA PRO A 18 -27.02 1.77 -4.44
C PRO A 18 -27.29 0.27 -4.57
N ASP A 19 -28.57 -0.10 -4.61
CA ASP A 19 -29.04 -1.49 -4.81
C ASP A 19 -28.54 -2.52 -3.78
N SER A 20 -28.11 -2.07 -2.60
CA SER A 20 -27.79 -2.96 -1.49
C SER A 20 -29.06 -3.39 -0.75
N ALA A 21 -29.15 -4.68 -0.42
CA ALA A 21 -30.23 -5.23 0.40
C ALA A 21 -30.19 -4.73 1.86
N GLU A 22 -29.00 -4.37 2.33
CA GLU A 22 -28.77 -3.82 3.67
C GLU A 22 -28.37 -2.34 3.56
N PRO A 23 -28.59 -1.50 4.59
CA PRO A 23 -28.18 -0.10 4.58
C PRO A 23 -26.65 0.03 4.70
N LEU A 24 -25.94 -0.33 3.63
CA LEU A 24 -24.50 -0.20 3.51
C LEU A 24 -24.10 1.18 3.03
N GLN A 25 -22.99 1.67 3.56
CA GLN A 25 -22.34 2.91 3.13
C GLN A 25 -21.00 2.57 2.49
N VAL A 26 -20.46 3.48 1.66
CA VAL A 26 -19.18 3.27 0.97
C VAL A 26 -18.04 2.99 1.96
N ARG A 27 -18.02 3.64 3.12
CA ARG A 27 -17.06 3.38 4.21
C ARG A 27 -17.09 1.92 4.70
N HIS A 28 -18.26 1.29 4.75
CA HIS A 28 -18.37 -0.10 5.18
C HIS A 28 -17.69 -1.02 4.14
N LEU A 29 -17.85 -0.71 2.85
CA LEU A 29 -17.12 -1.42 1.79
C LEU A 29 -15.61 -1.23 1.91
N ALA A 30 -15.14 -0.01 2.21
CA ALA A 30 -13.73 0.28 2.45
C ALA A 30 -13.16 -0.58 3.59
N VAL A 31 -13.87 -0.66 4.73
CA VAL A 31 -13.48 -1.48 5.88
C VAL A 31 -13.41 -2.96 5.51
N HIS A 32 -14.41 -3.50 4.80
CA HIS A 32 -14.38 -4.89 4.33
C HIS A 32 -13.19 -5.18 3.40
N GLY A 33 -12.92 -4.28 2.45
CA GLY A 33 -11.79 -4.39 1.54
C GLY A 33 -10.44 -4.36 2.27
N ILE A 34 -10.25 -3.40 3.18
CA ILE A 34 -9.02 -3.30 3.97
C ILE A 34 -8.83 -4.55 4.84
N ASN A 35 -9.89 -5.10 5.43
CA ASN A 35 -9.78 -6.34 6.21
C ASN A 35 -9.29 -7.51 5.34
N ALA A 36 -9.81 -7.67 4.13
CA ALA A 36 -9.36 -8.70 3.19
C ALA A 36 -7.90 -8.52 2.75
N PHE A 37 -7.48 -7.26 2.56
CA PHE A 37 -6.07 -6.93 2.28
C PHE A 37 -5.16 -7.31 3.46
N LEU A 38 -5.57 -7.00 4.69
CA LEU A 38 -4.85 -7.37 5.91
C LEU A 38 -4.83 -8.89 6.12
N ASP A 39 -5.91 -9.61 5.79
CA ASP A 39 -5.94 -11.08 5.82
C ASP A 39 -4.88 -11.68 4.91
N HIS A 40 -4.75 -11.17 3.68
CA HIS A 40 -3.71 -11.61 2.75
C HIS A 40 -2.31 -11.34 3.30
N MET A 41 -2.05 -10.15 3.85
CA MET A 41 -0.78 -9.83 4.49
C MET A 41 -0.47 -10.75 5.67
N ALA A 42 -1.46 -11.00 6.54
CA ALA A 42 -1.36 -11.90 7.69
C ALA A 42 -1.00 -13.34 7.27
N GLN A 43 -1.47 -13.80 6.11
CA GLN A 43 -1.21 -15.15 5.64
C GLN A 43 0.12 -15.28 4.91
N HIS A 44 0.49 -14.27 4.10
CA HIS A 44 1.59 -14.39 3.15
C HIS A 44 2.83 -13.56 3.50
N CYS A 45 2.68 -12.47 4.23
CA CYS A 45 3.75 -11.48 4.50
C CYS A 45 3.72 -10.96 5.95
N LYS A 46 3.68 -11.88 6.93
CA LYS A 46 3.57 -11.59 8.39
C LYS A 46 4.59 -10.63 8.98
N LEU A 47 5.72 -10.42 8.31
CA LEU A 47 6.81 -9.57 8.80
C LEU A 47 6.70 -8.12 8.32
N GLU A 48 5.77 -7.83 7.41
CA GLU A 48 5.55 -6.48 6.91
C GLU A 48 4.83 -5.61 7.94
N PHE A 49 5.29 -4.37 8.05
CA PHE A 49 4.66 -3.37 8.91
C PHE A 49 3.55 -2.66 8.14
N ALA A 50 2.42 -2.43 8.81
CA ALA A 50 1.34 -1.60 8.32
C ALA A 50 0.97 -0.52 9.34
N ALA A 51 0.60 0.66 8.87
CA ALA A 51 0.05 1.75 9.66
C ALA A 51 -1.31 2.17 9.08
N LEU A 52 -2.18 2.74 9.92
CA LEU A 52 -3.46 3.31 9.51
C LEU A 52 -3.46 4.82 9.74
N VAL A 53 -3.53 5.56 8.64
CA VAL A 53 -3.73 7.00 8.63
C VAL A 53 -5.13 7.27 8.07
N VAL A 54 -5.91 8.07 8.77
CA VAL A 54 -7.21 8.54 8.26
C VAL A 54 -7.10 10.01 7.89
N PHE A 55 -7.88 10.44 6.91
CA PHE A 55 -7.89 11.85 6.53
C PHE A 55 -9.27 12.35 6.10
N SER A 56 -9.51 13.61 6.41
CA SER A 56 -10.63 14.43 5.94
C SER A 56 -10.08 15.82 5.67
N SER A 57 -10.48 16.87 6.40
CA SER A 57 -9.85 18.20 6.31
C SER A 57 -8.42 18.21 6.85
N LEU A 58 -8.18 17.40 7.88
CA LEU A 58 -6.90 17.10 8.52
C LEU A 58 -6.63 15.59 8.41
N TYR A 59 -5.41 15.17 8.74
CA TYR A 59 -5.07 13.76 8.88
C TYR A 59 -4.82 13.39 10.35
N GLU A 60 -4.98 12.10 10.66
CA GLU A 60 -4.67 11.54 11.97
C GLU A 60 -4.01 10.16 11.78
N LEU A 61 -2.93 9.90 12.51
CA LEU A 61 -2.34 8.58 12.65
C LEU A 61 -3.13 7.79 13.71
N VAL A 62 -4.03 6.92 13.26
CA VAL A 62 -4.90 6.13 14.15
C VAL A 62 -4.16 4.92 14.72
N VAL A 63 -3.35 4.27 13.89
CA VAL A 63 -2.52 3.12 14.32
C VAL A 63 -1.10 3.31 13.77
N PRO A 64 -0.08 3.38 14.65
CA PRO A 64 1.32 3.45 14.22
C PRO A 64 1.76 2.15 13.54
N PHE A 65 2.96 2.14 12.96
CA PHE A 65 3.47 0.95 12.27
C PHE A 65 3.50 -0.26 13.19
N THR A 66 2.75 -1.30 12.80
CA THR A 66 2.60 -2.52 13.57
C THR A 66 2.57 -3.74 12.66
N ARG A 67 2.86 -4.90 13.24
CA ARG A 67 2.61 -6.22 12.63
C ARG A 67 1.34 -6.87 13.17
N ASP A 68 0.75 -6.28 14.21
CA ASP A 68 -0.54 -6.69 14.75
C ASP A 68 -1.65 -6.10 13.86
N PHE A 69 -2.07 -6.87 12.85
CA PHE A 69 -3.14 -6.44 11.96
C PHE A 69 -4.51 -6.43 12.65
N ASP A 70 -4.67 -7.12 13.78
CA ASP A 70 -5.94 -7.11 14.53
C ASP A 70 -6.15 -5.76 15.24
N SER A 71 -5.07 -5.07 15.65
CA SER A 71 -5.18 -3.70 16.18
C SER A 71 -5.69 -2.72 15.12
N ILE A 72 -5.27 -2.87 13.85
CA ILE A 72 -5.75 -2.07 12.72
C ILE A 72 -7.24 -2.34 12.47
N ARG A 73 -7.66 -3.61 12.48
CA ARG A 73 -9.07 -4.00 12.32
C ARG A 73 -9.96 -3.42 13.42
N ALA A 74 -9.50 -3.49 14.67
CA ALA A 74 -10.20 -2.93 15.82
C ALA A 74 -10.30 -1.40 15.74
N ALA A 75 -9.31 -0.72 15.15
CA ALA A 75 -9.38 0.71 14.89
C ALA A 75 -10.38 1.05 13.78
N LEU A 76 -10.33 0.34 12.64
CA LEU A 76 -11.24 0.53 11.50
C LEU A 76 -12.72 0.45 11.89
N ALA A 77 -13.07 -0.45 12.81
CA ALA A 77 -14.44 -0.60 13.31
C ALA A 77 -14.96 0.63 14.08
N ARG A 78 -14.07 1.52 14.54
CA ARG A 78 -14.37 2.68 15.37
C ARG A 78 -14.16 4.02 14.65
N VAL A 79 -13.75 3.99 13.39
CA VAL A 79 -13.48 5.20 12.61
C VAL A 79 -14.79 5.96 12.35
N GLU A 80 -14.81 7.24 12.71
CA GLU A 80 -15.94 8.13 12.50
C GLU A 80 -15.86 8.86 11.15
N CYS A 81 -17.00 9.35 10.67
CA CYS A 81 -17.04 10.21 9.49
C CYS A 81 -16.74 11.66 9.91
N HIS A 82 -15.90 12.34 9.14
CA HIS A 82 -15.53 13.75 9.29
C HIS A 82 -15.98 14.57 8.09
N ASP A 83 -15.56 15.83 8.01
CA ASP A 83 -16.15 16.86 7.15
C ASP A 83 -15.88 16.68 5.64
N LYS A 84 -14.70 17.08 5.14
CA LYS A 84 -14.44 17.24 3.70
C LYS A 84 -13.12 16.60 3.31
N THR A 85 -13.04 16.02 2.12
CA THR A 85 -11.79 15.44 1.62
C THR A 85 -10.74 16.53 1.37
N ASN A 86 -9.56 16.40 1.99
CA ASN A 86 -8.35 17.14 1.68
C ASN A 86 -7.21 16.14 1.42
N LEU A 87 -7.03 15.79 0.15
CA LEU A 87 -6.07 14.79 -0.26
C LEU A 87 -4.61 15.20 0.00
N GLU A 88 -4.31 16.49 -0.11
CA GLU A 88 -2.96 17.01 0.15
C GLU A 88 -2.56 16.81 1.62
N ALA A 89 -3.47 17.11 2.56
CA ALA A 89 -3.25 16.84 3.97
C ALA A 89 -3.05 15.35 4.27
N GLY A 90 -3.84 14.47 3.63
CA GLY A 90 -3.68 13.02 3.78
C GLY A 90 -2.34 12.50 3.27
N LEU A 91 -1.89 12.98 2.11
CA LEU A 91 -0.60 12.61 1.53
C LEU A 91 0.58 13.13 2.34
N GLU A 92 0.53 14.39 2.82
CA GLU A 92 1.59 14.92 3.69
C GLU A 92 1.62 14.18 5.03
N GLY A 93 0.45 13.81 5.58
CA GLY A 93 0.38 12.99 6.77
C GLY A 93 1.03 11.61 6.59
N ALA A 94 0.75 10.92 5.49
CA ALA A 94 1.41 9.67 5.15
C ALA A 94 2.93 9.84 5.02
N LYS A 95 3.38 10.96 4.43
CA LYS A 95 4.80 11.31 4.26
C LYS A 95 5.50 11.45 5.59
N GLN A 96 4.91 12.25 6.47
CA GLN A 96 5.48 12.53 7.78
C GLN A 96 5.57 11.25 8.61
N VAL A 97 4.50 10.45 8.66
CA VAL A 97 4.49 9.16 9.37
C VAL A 97 5.58 8.21 8.86
N LEU A 98 5.81 8.16 7.55
CA LEU A 98 6.88 7.36 6.96
C LEU A 98 8.27 7.88 7.32
N GLN A 99 8.47 9.19 7.24
CA GLN A 99 9.76 9.82 7.51
C GLN A 99 10.16 9.72 8.99
N ASP A 100 9.20 9.90 9.89
CA ASP A 100 9.43 9.87 11.34
C ASP A 100 9.90 8.47 11.81
N GLU A 101 9.42 7.39 11.19
CA GLU A 101 9.71 6.00 11.60
C GLU A 101 10.80 5.32 10.76
N TRP A 102 10.81 5.54 9.44
CA TRP A 102 11.66 4.79 8.50
C TRP A 102 12.67 5.66 7.75
N GLY A 103 12.60 6.99 7.88
CA GLY A 103 13.47 7.93 7.17
C GLY A 103 13.17 8.06 5.66
N HIS A 104 14.01 8.79 4.94
CA HIS A 104 13.75 9.22 3.56
C HIS A 104 14.09 8.18 2.48
N SER A 105 14.91 7.18 2.78
CA SER A 105 15.45 6.23 1.79
C SER A 105 14.71 4.90 1.75
N MET A 106 13.74 4.67 2.63
CA MET A 106 13.06 3.40 2.73
C MET A 106 11.97 3.28 1.66
N PRO A 107 12.02 2.25 0.78
CA PRO A 107 10.92 1.98 -0.11
C PRO A 107 9.68 1.64 0.72
N CYS A 108 8.53 2.19 0.32
CA CYS A 108 7.27 2.03 1.02
C CYS A 108 6.09 1.96 0.04
N GLN A 109 4.99 1.38 0.52
CA GLN A 109 3.73 1.24 -0.20
C GLN A 109 2.70 2.14 0.48
N VAL A 110 2.03 3.00 -0.28
CA VAL A 110 0.91 3.80 0.24
C VAL A 110 -0.36 3.33 -0.45
N VAL A 111 -1.36 2.89 0.30
CA VAL A 111 -2.66 2.43 -0.22
C VAL A 111 -3.73 3.45 0.17
N LEU A 112 -4.04 4.35 -0.75
CA LEU A 112 -5.12 5.33 -0.63
C LEU A 112 -6.47 4.66 -0.91
N VAL A 113 -7.42 4.79 0.01
CA VAL A 113 -8.79 4.29 -0.14
C VAL A 113 -9.77 5.46 -0.07
N THR A 114 -10.55 5.67 -1.13
CA THR A 114 -11.48 6.81 -1.25
C THR A 114 -12.67 6.46 -2.15
N ASP A 115 -13.76 7.22 -2.07
CA ASP A 115 -14.93 7.12 -2.96
C ASP A 115 -14.74 7.90 -4.27
N GLY A 116 -13.58 8.52 -4.45
CA GLY A 116 -13.23 9.29 -5.64
C GLY A 116 -13.73 10.73 -5.60
N SER A 117 -14.18 11.23 -4.45
CA SER A 117 -14.42 12.65 -4.24
C SER A 117 -13.09 13.40 -4.16
N LEU A 118 -12.85 14.34 -5.09
CA LEU A 118 -11.62 15.15 -5.08
C LEU A 118 -11.60 16.23 -3.98
N GLY A 119 -12.75 16.50 -3.34
CA GLY A 119 -12.87 17.48 -2.28
C GLY A 119 -12.42 18.90 -2.66
N VAL A 120 -11.87 19.61 -1.68
CA VAL A 120 -11.35 20.98 -1.85
C VAL A 120 -9.90 20.89 -2.28
N GLY A 121 -9.55 21.50 -3.42
CA GLY A 121 -8.19 21.44 -3.98
C GLY A 121 -8.04 20.43 -5.11
N ALA A 122 -8.98 20.40 -6.06
CA ALA A 122 -9.11 19.46 -7.18
C ALA A 122 -7.87 19.25 -8.09
N ALA A 123 -6.75 19.91 -7.81
CA ALA A 123 -5.47 19.65 -8.44
C ALA A 123 -4.41 19.52 -7.35
N TRP A 124 -4.25 18.31 -6.78
CA TRP A 124 -2.96 17.96 -6.19
C TRP A 124 -1.91 18.19 -7.27
N ARG A 125 -0.97 19.08 -6.99
CA ARG A 125 0.18 19.34 -7.83
C ARG A 125 1.37 18.93 -7.01
N ALA A 126 2.13 17.96 -7.49
CA ALA A 126 3.44 17.66 -6.94
C ALA A 126 4.22 18.98 -6.86
N PRO A 127 4.62 19.45 -5.66
CA PRO A 127 5.50 20.60 -5.59
C PRO A 127 6.81 20.25 -6.30
N PRO A 128 7.40 21.20 -7.03
CA PRO A 128 8.59 20.94 -7.84
C PRO A 128 9.76 20.49 -6.94
N GLY A 129 10.29 19.29 -7.21
CA GLY A 129 11.48 18.76 -6.55
C GLY A 129 11.22 17.88 -5.32
N GLU A 130 9.96 17.62 -4.97
CA GLU A 130 9.65 16.73 -3.85
C GLU A 130 9.84 15.25 -4.21
N SER A 131 10.48 14.50 -3.30
CA SER A 131 10.64 13.05 -3.48
C SER A 131 9.30 12.35 -3.28
N PRO A 132 8.97 11.39 -4.16
CA PRO A 132 7.71 10.66 -4.04
C PRO A 132 7.63 9.93 -2.70
N LEU A 133 6.41 9.85 -2.16
CA LEU A 133 5.96 9.10 -0.98
C LEU A 133 6.26 7.58 -0.98
N GLY A 134 7.05 7.08 -1.91
CA GLY A 134 7.09 5.66 -2.29
C GLY A 134 6.07 5.35 -3.39
N ARG A 135 5.67 4.08 -3.50
CA ARG A 135 4.75 3.62 -4.55
C ARG A 135 3.31 3.79 -4.07
N LEU A 136 2.56 4.66 -4.74
CA LEU A 136 1.18 4.97 -4.40
C LEU A 136 0.18 4.09 -5.15
N HIS A 137 -0.68 3.41 -4.41
CA HIS A 137 -1.82 2.64 -4.88
C HIS A 137 -3.11 3.34 -4.47
N VAL A 138 -4.05 3.48 -5.39
CA VAL A 138 -5.35 4.11 -5.12
C VAL A 138 -6.44 3.08 -5.37
N VAL A 139 -7.24 2.79 -4.35
CA VAL A 139 -8.48 2.01 -4.46
C VAL A 139 -9.65 2.98 -4.44
N CYS A 140 -10.23 3.22 -5.61
CA CYS A 140 -11.36 4.13 -5.76
C CYS A 140 -12.66 3.31 -5.76
N LEU A 141 -13.50 3.55 -4.75
CA LEU A 141 -14.79 2.87 -4.56
C LEU A 141 -15.95 3.57 -5.31
N GLY A 142 -15.65 4.70 -5.95
CA GLY A 142 -16.59 5.47 -6.75
C GLY A 142 -16.86 4.87 -8.12
N SER A 143 -17.68 5.58 -8.90
CA SER A 143 -18.04 5.16 -10.25
C SER A 143 -16.80 5.09 -11.17
N PRO A 144 -16.69 4.04 -12.02
CA PRO A 144 -15.60 3.90 -12.99
C PRO A 144 -15.61 4.95 -14.11
N GLN A 145 -16.65 5.78 -14.20
CA GLN A 145 -16.75 6.91 -15.14
C GLN A 145 -16.60 8.27 -14.45
N GLY A 146 -16.14 8.29 -13.20
CA GLY A 146 -16.00 9.50 -12.42
C GLY A 146 -14.94 10.45 -12.98
N PRO A 147 -15.15 11.79 -12.92
CA PRO A 147 -14.18 12.79 -13.39
C PRO A 147 -12.88 12.81 -12.56
N ALA A 148 -12.86 12.12 -11.42
CA ALA A 148 -11.72 12.03 -10.52
C ALA A 148 -10.66 11.01 -10.94
N LEU A 149 -11.01 10.00 -11.75
CA LEU A 149 -10.07 8.93 -12.11
C LEU A 149 -8.82 9.42 -12.84
N PRO A 150 -8.90 10.34 -13.82
CA PRO A 150 -7.70 10.90 -14.45
C PRO A 150 -6.82 11.71 -13.48
N HIS A 151 -7.37 12.17 -12.36
CA HIS A 151 -6.60 12.86 -11.33
C HIS A 151 -5.82 11.86 -10.48
N TYR A 152 -6.47 10.77 -10.03
CA TYR A 152 -5.77 9.70 -9.30
C TYR A 152 -4.75 8.97 -10.17
N GLN A 153 -5.01 8.76 -11.46
CA GLN A 153 -4.02 8.17 -12.35
C GLN A 153 -2.75 9.02 -12.43
N ARG A 154 -2.89 10.34 -12.63
CA ARG A 154 -1.75 11.27 -12.62
C ARG A 154 -1.00 11.26 -11.28
N LEU A 155 -1.73 11.13 -10.18
CA LEU A 155 -1.15 11.03 -8.85
C LEU A 155 -0.32 9.74 -8.69
N VAL A 156 -0.84 8.61 -9.15
CA VAL A 156 -0.12 7.32 -9.17
C VAL A 156 1.15 7.41 -10.04
N ASP A 157 1.05 8.03 -11.22
CA ASP A 157 2.17 8.18 -12.14
C ASP A 157 3.28 9.08 -11.55
N ALA A 158 2.89 10.13 -10.82
CA ALA A 158 3.83 11.03 -10.12
C ALA A 158 4.60 10.31 -8.99
N HIS A 159 4.09 9.21 -8.46
CA HIS A 159 4.66 8.43 -7.37
C HIS A 159 5.35 7.13 -7.83
N GLY A 160 5.97 7.17 -9.02
CA GLY A 160 6.83 6.07 -9.49
C GLY A 160 6.09 4.83 -9.97
N GLY A 161 4.80 4.95 -10.33
CA GLY A 161 4.06 3.91 -11.06
C GLY A 161 3.44 2.82 -10.19
N GLY A 162 2.58 3.20 -9.25
CA GLY A 162 1.71 2.26 -8.52
C GLY A 162 0.47 1.84 -9.31
N ARG A 163 -0.67 1.62 -8.64
CA ARG A 163 -1.89 1.10 -9.28
C ARG A 163 -3.13 1.90 -8.91
N LEU A 164 -3.94 2.24 -9.91
CA LEU A 164 -5.33 2.66 -9.71
C LEU A 164 -6.23 1.43 -9.84
N CYS A 165 -6.90 1.07 -8.76
CA CYS A 165 -7.75 -0.11 -8.64
C CYS A 165 -9.22 0.32 -8.51
N LEU A 166 -10.08 -0.33 -9.28
CA LEU A 166 -11.54 -0.15 -9.27
C LEU A 166 -12.20 -1.50 -9.03
N PRO A 167 -13.24 -1.58 -8.18
CA PRO A 167 -14.07 -2.77 -8.06
C PRO A 167 -14.69 -3.15 -9.40
N GLU A 168 -14.65 -4.44 -9.74
CA GLU A 168 -15.31 -4.93 -10.96
C GLU A 168 -16.82 -5.05 -10.73
N GLY A 169 -17.61 -4.36 -11.57
CA GLY A 169 -19.08 -4.39 -11.51
C GLY A 169 -19.66 -3.39 -10.48
N PRO A 170 -20.93 -3.59 -10.06
CA PRO A 170 -21.58 -2.70 -9.11
C PRO A 170 -20.88 -2.72 -7.74
N PRO A 171 -20.92 -1.61 -6.98
CA PRO A 171 -20.29 -1.54 -5.67
C PRO A 171 -20.98 -2.51 -4.71
N SER A 172 -20.22 -3.48 -4.19
CA SER A 172 -20.70 -4.49 -3.27
C SER A 172 -19.54 -4.96 -2.39
N ILE A 173 -19.84 -5.61 -1.26
CA ILE A 173 -18.80 -6.21 -0.40
C ILE A 173 -17.92 -7.15 -1.22
N ARG A 174 -18.53 -7.97 -2.08
CA ARG A 174 -17.81 -8.95 -2.93
C ARG A 174 -16.87 -8.28 -3.92
N SER A 175 -17.37 -7.32 -4.71
CA SER A 175 -16.55 -6.66 -5.74
C SER A 175 -15.40 -5.87 -5.13
N VAL A 176 -15.62 -5.23 -3.98
CA VAL A 176 -14.57 -4.49 -3.26
C VAL A 176 -13.57 -5.45 -2.63
N THR A 177 -14.01 -6.52 -1.97
CA THR A 177 -13.13 -7.56 -1.41
C THR A 177 -12.19 -8.12 -2.47
N GLN A 178 -12.73 -8.50 -3.64
CA GLN A 178 -11.94 -9.04 -4.74
C GLN A 178 -10.91 -8.02 -5.28
N ALA A 179 -11.26 -6.73 -5.33
CA ALA A 179 -10.32 -5.69 -5.75
C ALA A 179 -9.14 -5.54 -4.78
N PHE A 180 -9.41 -5.57 -3.47
CA PHE A 180 -8.37 -5.50 -2.44
C PHE A 180 -7.52 -6.77 -2.38
N GLU A 181 -8.12 -7.95 -2.53
CA GLU A 181 -7.38 -9.22 -2.64
C GLU A 181 -6.46 -9.23 -3.86
N SER A 182 -6.95 -8.80 -5.03
CA SER A 182 -6.15 -8.67 -6.25
C SER A 182 -4.99 -7.69 -6.07
N LEU A 183 -5.23 -6.55 -5.42
CA LEU A 183 -4.18 -5.61 -5.06
C LEU A 183 -3.15 -6.25 -4.12
N ALA A 184 -3.60 -6.87 -3.03
CA ALA A 184 -2.73 -7.52 -2.05
C ALA A 184 -1.87 -8.63 -2.67
N GLN A 185 -2.47 -9.46 -3.53
CA GLN A 185 -1.76 -10.49 -4.30
C GLN A 185 -0.70 -9.91 -5.24
N SER A 186 -0.89 -8.68 -5.74
CA SER A 186 0.09 -8.03 -6.60
C SER A 186 1.25 -7.39 -5.83
N LEU A 187 0.99 -6.93 -4.59
CA LEU A 187 1.98 -6.19 -3.78
C LEU A 187 2.76 -7.10 -2.83
N TYR A 188 2.10 -8.10 -2.25
CA TYR A 188 2.63 -8.97 -1.20
C TYR A 188 2.73 -10.41 -1.72
N VAL A 189 3.56 -10.57 -2.74
CA VAL A 189 3.98 -11.89 -3.22
C VAL A 189 5.20 -12.32 -2.41
N PRO A 190 5.11 -13.36 -1.56
CA PRO A 190 6.28 -13.84 -0.84
C PRO A 190 7.29 -14.42 -1.82
N PHE A 191 8.56 -14.01 -1.70
CA PHE A 191 9.62 -14.68 -2.43
C PHE A 191 9.83 -16.07 -1.83
N ARG A 192 9.66 -17.12 -2.65
CA ARG A 192 9.91 -18.51 -2.25
C ARG A 192 11.11 -19.03 -3.03
N GLY A 193 12.08 -19.57 -2.33
CA GLY A 193 13.30 -20.11 -2.93
C GLY A 193 13.88 -21.28 -2.15
N VAL A 194 15.06 -21.71 -2.57
CA VAL A 194 15.82 -22.79 -1.94
C VAL A 194 17.17 -22.26 -1.51
N LEU A 195 17.49 -22.37 -0.22
CA LEU A 195 18.82 -22.14 0.30
C LEU A 195 19.63 -23.44 0.18
N ARG A 196 20.81 -23.39 -0.44
CA ARG A 196 21.70 -24.54 -0.62
C ARG A 196 23.07 -24.28 -0.02
N CYS A 197 23.60 -25.25 0.71
CA CYS A 197 24.98 -25.27 1.19
C CYS A 197 25.59 -26.65 0.84
N GLY A 198 26.24 -26.73 -0.31
CA GLY A 198 26.66 -28.00 -0.90
C GLY A 198 25.46 -28.90 -1.19
N GLN A 199 25.37 -30.05 -0.51
CA GLN A 199 24.26 -31.00 -0.63
C GLN A 199 23.10 -30.72 0.34
N LEU A 200 23.31 -29.87 1.36
CA LEU A 200 22.26 -29.46 2.28
C LEU A 200 21.35 -28.44 1.58
N TRP A 201 20.04 -28.61 1.73
CA TRP A 201 19.07 -27.67 1.17
C TRP A 201 17.85 -27.51 2.07
N SER A 202 17.22 -26.34 1.99
CA SER A 202 15.96 -26.04 2.66
C SER A 202 15.14 -25.05 1.84
N CYS A 203 13.81 -25.19 1.87
CA CYS A 203 12.90 -24.21 1.30
C CYS A 203 12.84 -22.98 2.22
N VAL A 204 13.04 -21.80 1.65
CA VAL A 204 13.08 -20.53 2.38
C VAL A 204 12.12 -19.52 1.78
N THR A 205 11.70 -18.58 2.61
CA THR A 205 10.95 -17.38 2.19
C THR A 205 11.76 -16.15 2.55
N LEU A 206 11.88 -15.19 1.63
CA LEU A 206 12.52 -13.89 1.90
C LEU A 206 11.45 -12.83 2.12
N CYS A 207 11.63 -12.03 3.18
CA CYS A 207 10.76 -10.91 3.53
C CYS A 207 11.63 -9.72 3.96
N PRO A 208 11.57 -8.57 3.25
CA PRO A 208 10.79 -8.33 2.04
C PRO A 208 11.30 -9.14 0.84
N PRO A 209 10.48 -9.34 -0.20
CA PRO A 209 10.93 -9.91 -1.47
C PRO A 209 12.08 -9.06 -2.06
N PRO A 210 13.16 -9.66 -2.58
CA PRO A 210 14.24 -8.92 -3.21
C PRO A 210 13.74 -8.14 -4.44
N GLU A 211 13.96 -6.83 -4.46
CA GLU A 211 13.63 -6.02 -5.62
C GLU A 211 14.67 -6.21 -6.74
N PRO A 212 14.26 -6.22 -8.02
CA PRO A 212 15.20 -6.23 -9.13
C PRO A 212 16.09 -4.99 -9.10
N HIS A 213 17.40 -5.19 -9.07
CA HIS A 213 18.37 -4.11 -9.08
C HIS A 213 18.73 -3.75 -10.52
N ARG A 214 18.51 -2.49 -10.91
CA ARG A 214 18.94 -1.97 -12.20
C ARG A 214 20.29 -1.31 -12.06
N ARG A 215 21.30 -1.88 -12.72
CA ARG A 215 22.64 -1.31 -12.78
C ARG A 215 22.86 -0.66 -14.15
N PRO A 216 23.25 0.63 -14.18
CA PRO A 216 23.67 1.26 -15.43
C PRO A 216 24.97 0.60 -15.89
N GLY A 217 24.99 0.12 -17.14
CA GLY A 217 26.20 -0.25 -17.85
C GLY A 217 26.55 0.82 -18.89
N ASP A 218 27.73 0.69 -19.51
CA ASP A 218 28.29 1.71 -20.39
C ASP A 218 27.41 2.08 -21.60
N PHE A 219 26.56 1.13 -22.06
CA PHE A 219 25.65 1.33 -23.21
C PHE A 219 24.27 0.67 -23.05
N HIS A 220 24.00 0.01 -21.92
CA HIS A 220 22.73 -0.68 -21.66
C HIS A 220 22.45 -0.76 -20.16
N TRP A 221 21.16 -0.88 -19.81
CA TRP A 221 20.76 -1.20 -18.45
C TRP A 221 20.80 -2.70 -18.25
N SER A 222 21.54 -3.16 -17.23
CA SER A 222 21.49 -4.55 -16.78
C SER A 222 20.53 -4.64 -15.59
N THR A 223 19.57 -5.56 -15.65
CA THR A 223 18.66 -5.82 -14.53
C THR A 223 19.09 -7.13 -13.88
N ALA A 224 19.56 -7.05 -12.64
CA ALA A 224 19.86 -8.21 -11.81
C ALA A 224 18.62 -8.56 -10.97
N GLN A 225 18.22 -9.82 -11.01
CA GLN A 225 17.11 -10.33 -10.21
C GLN A 225 17.60 -11.53 -9.40
N ALA A 226 17.18 -11.62 -8.14
CA ALA A 226 17.48 -12.78 -7.31
C ALA A 226 16.86 -14.04 -7.94
N GLY A 227 17.72 -15.03 -8.23
CA GLY A 227 17.27 -16.35 -8.70
C GLY A 227 16.55 -17.12 -7.57
N PRO A 228 15.78 -18.17 -7.91
CA PRO A 228 15.03 -18.94 -6.91
C PRO A 228 15.93 -19.79 -6.00
N THR A 229 17.23 -19.92 -6.31
CA THR A 229 18.20 -20.67 -5.51
C THR A 229 19.26 -19.72 -4.95
N ILE A 230 19.42 -19.74 -3.63
CA ILE A 230 20.47 -19.02 -2.91
C ILE A 230 21.55 -20.04 -2.58
N GLN A 231 22.71 -19.93 -3.20
CA GLN A 231 23.83 -20.84 -3.00
C GLN A 231 24.84 -20.23 -2.04
N VAL A 232 25.12 -20.92 -0.93
CA VAL A 232 26.22 -20.60 -0.04
C VAL A 232 27.52 -21.03 -0.72
N CYS A 233 28.37 -20.06 -1.05
CA CYS A 233 29.64 -20.27 -1.74
C CYS A 233 30.84 -20.35 -0.79
N GLY A 234 30.67 -19.99 0.47
CA GLY A 234 31.71 -19.95 1.49
C GLY A 234 31.24 -19.22 2.74
N PHE A 235 32.11 -19.12 3.73
CA PHE A 235 31.88 -18.41 4.98
C PHE A 235 33.04 -17.45 5.21
N LEU A 236 32.74 -16.30 5.80
CA LEU A 236 33.73 -15.29 6.19
C LEU A 236 33.51 -14.97 7.66
N ASP A 237 34.60 -14.68 8.37
CA ASP A 237 34.52 -14.22 9.74
C ASP A 237 33.97 -12.79 9.80
N LEU A 238 33.24 -12.46 10.87
CA LEU A 238 32.64 -11.12 11.04
C LEU A 238 33.68 -9.99 11.00
N VAL A 239 34.89 -10.26 11.48
CA VAL A 239 36.00 -9.29 11.46
C VAL A 239 36.49 -8.97 10.05
N ASP A 240 36.39 -9.92 9.12
CA ASP A 240 36.83 -9.74 7.72
C ASP A 240 35.77 -9.01 6.90
N VAL A 241 34.50 -9.16 7.26
CA VAL A 241 33.36 -8.51 6.57
C VAL A 241 33.16 -7.08 7.05
N ALA A 242 33.50 -6.76 8.30
CA ALA A 242 33.30 -5.46 8.92
C ALA A 242 31.84 -4.95 8.79
N ASN A 243 31.61 -3.78 8.18
CA ASN A 243 30.29 -3.18 7.93
C ASN A 243 30.12 -2.86 6.42
N PRO A 244 29.83 -3.87 5.58
CA PRO A 244 29.76 -3.73 4.13
C PRO A 244 28.50 -3.00 3.64
#